data_AF-A0A3D1WRA5-F1
#
_entry.id   AF-A0A3D1WRA5-F1
#
_cell.length_a   1.000
_cell.length_b   1.000
_cell.length_c   1.000
_cell.angle_alpha   90.00
_cell.angle_beta   90.00
_cell.angle_gamma   90.00
#
_symmetry.space_group_name_H-M   'P 1'
#
loop_
_entity.id
_entity.type
_entity.pdbx_description
1 polymer ?
#
loop_
_entity_poly.entity_id
_entity_poly.type
_entity_poly.pdbx_seq_one_letter_code
_entity_poly.pdbx_strand_id
1 'polypeptide(L)' 'MVVDVLNSVIRERGIPVAELARRAGIDGELLRRSLCGTRNLRATELVAICKVLHLEVEDFLAVSH' A
#
# COMPACT_ATOMS: atom_id res chain seq x y z
N MET A 1 9.89 1.07 -5.42
CA MET A 1 9.07 1.89 -6.33
C MET A 1 7.61 1.89 -5.89
N VAL A 2 6.81 0.83 -6.13
CA VAL A 2 5.38 0.81 -5.75
C VAL A 2 5.17 0.86 -4.23
N VAL A 3 5.91 0.05 -3.46
CA VAL A 3 5.78 0.01 -2.00
C VAL A 3 6.18 1.35 -1.36
N ASP A 4 7.12 2.08 -1.97
CA ASP A 4 7.55 3.39 -1.47
C ASP A 4 6.44 4.44 -1.62
N VAL A 5 5.71 4.45 -2.75
CA VAL A 5 4.52 5.30 -2.94
C VAL A 5 3.48 4.98 -1.88
N LEU A 6 3.18 3.70 -1.67
CA LEU A 6 2.22 3.27 -0.65
C LEU A 6 2.65 3.74 0.75
N ASN A 7 3.91 3.56 1.11
CA ASN A 7 4.44 4.00 2.41
C ASN A 7 4.37 5.53 2.57
N SER A 8 4.64 6.30 1.52
CA SER A 8 4.51 7.78 1.55
C SER A 8 3.07 8.18 1.82
N VAL A 9 2.12 7.65 1.04
CA VAL A 9 0.70 7.96 1.18
C VAL A 9 0.16 7.54 2.54
N ILE A 10 0.53 6.35 3.03
CA ILE A 10 0.14 5.86 4.36
C ILE A 10 0.62 6.82 5.44
N ARG A 11 1.87 7.30 5.34
CA ARG A 11 2.49 8.22 6.29
C ARG A 11 1.85 9.61 6.23
N GLU A 12 1.65 10.15 5.03
CA GLU A 12 1.03 11.47 4.81
C GLU A 12 -0.40 11.53 5.33
N ARG A 13 -1.16 10.43 5.17
CA ARG A 13 -2.55 10.35 5.60
C ARG A 13 -2.73 9.85 7.04
N GLY A 14 -1.64 9.45 7.70
CA GLY A 14 -1.66 8.97 9.08
C GLY A 14 -2.48 7.70 9.30
N ILE A 15 -2.64 6.85 8.27
CA ILE A 15 -3.46 5.65 8.36
C ILE A 15 -2.66 4.53 9.05
N PRO A 16 -3.15 3.94 10.15
CA PRO A 16 -2.48 2.79 10.76
C PRO A 16 -2.45 1.60 9.79
N VAL A 17 -1.30 0.93 9.67
CA VAL A 17 -1.16 -0.26 8.79
C VAL A 17 -2.18 -1.34 9.12
N ALA A 18 -2.50 -1.53 10.41
CA ALA A 18 -3.54 -2.48 10.83
C ALA A 18 -4.94 -2.11 10.32
N GLU A 19 -5.25 -0.81 10.25
CA GLU A 19 -6.52 -0.33 9.71
C GLU A 19 -6.57 -0.49 8.19
N LEU A 20 -5.47 -0.19 7.50
CA LEU A 20 -5.37 -0.42 6.06
C LEU A 20 -5.55 -1.90 5.73
N ALA A 21 -4.88 -2.79 6.47
CA ALA A 21 -4.99 -4.24 6.29
C ALA A 21 -6.44 -4.71 6.43
N ARG A 22 -7.12 -4.28 7.49
CA ARG A 22 -8.52 -4.61 7.75
C ARG A 22 -9.43 -4.13 6.62
N ARG A 23 -9.29 -2.89 6.16
CA ARG A 23 -10.11 -2.32 5.08
C ARG A 23 -9.83 -2.99 3.73
N ALA A 24 -8.58 -3.38 3.48
CA ALA A 24 -8.16 -4.02 2.25
C ALA A 24 -8.44 -5.55 2.25
N GLY A 25 -8.87 -6.12 3.38
CA GLY A 25 -9.07 -7.57 3.50
C GLY A 25 -7.77 -8.38 3.46
N ILE A 26 -6.67 -7.80 3.92
CA ILE A 26 -5.33 -8.40 3.93
C ILE A 26 -4.96 -8.72 5.38
N ASP A 27 -4.26 -9.84 5.58
CA ASP A 27 -3.66 -10.12 6.88
C ASP A 27 -2.64 -9.02 7.26
N GLY A 28 -2.72 -8.52 8.50
CA GLY A 28 -1.92 -7.38 8.95
C GLY A 28 -0.42 -7.65 8.97
N GLU A 29 0.00 -8.88 9.29
CA GLU A 29 1.40 -9.29 9.29
C GLU A 29 1.90 -9.45 7.85
N LEU A 30 1.09 -10.02 6.95
CA LEU A 30 1.42 -10.08 5.52
C LEU A 30 1.57 -8.70 4.88
N LEU A 31 0.65 -7.77 5.17
CA LEU A 31 0.75 -6.40 4.68
C LEU A 31 2.02 -5.72 5.21
N ARG A 32 2.31 -5.85 6.51
CA ARG A 32 3.52 -5.28 7.11
C ARG A 32 4.79 -5.82 6.44
N ARG A 33 4.90 -7.13 6.25
CA ARG A 33 6.05 -7.75 5.56
C ARG A 33 6.21 -7.24 4.13
N SER A 34 5.10 -7.05 3.42
CA SER A 34 5.12 -6.48 2.08
C SER A 34 5.60 -5.02 2.07
N LEU A 35 5.13 -4.20 3.01
CA LEU A 35 5.56 -2.81 3.15
C LEU A 35 7.02 -2.67 3.61
N CYS A 36 7.55 -3.66 4.34
CA CYS A 36 8.95 -3.74 4.73
C CYS A 36 9.85 -4.41 3.68
N GLY A 37 9.32 -4.83 2.53
CA GLY A 37 10.09 -5.46 1.45
C GLY A 37 10.54 -6.90 1.72
N THR A 38 10.10 -7.53 2.82
CA THR A 38 10.43 -8.94 3.13
C THR A 38 9.49 -9.93 2.43
N ARG A 39 8.48 -9.42 1.72
CA ARG A 39 7.51 -10.19 0.95
C ARG A 39 7.07 -9.40 -0.29
N ASN A 40 6.95 -10.06 -1.45
CA ASN A 40 6.33 -9.43 -2.61
C ASN A 40 4.83 -9.20 -2.41
N LEU A 41 4.36 -7.99 -2.72
CA LEU A 41 2.94 -7.64 -2.72
C LEU A 41 2.26 -8.23 -3.97
N ARG A 42 1.16 -8.95 -3.80
CA ARG A 42 0.41 -9.50 -4.94
C ARG A 42 -0.38 -8.40 -5.64
N ALA A 43 -0.64 -8.57 -6.93
CA ALA A 43 -1.43 -7.61 -7.71
C ALA A 43 -2.83 -7.37 -7.13
N THR A 44 -3.50 -8.42 -6.62
CA THR A 44 -4.81 -8.29 -5.98
C THR A 44 -4.76 -7.49 -4.68
N GLU A 45 -3.71 -7.67 -3.89
CA GLU A 45 -3.47 -6.90 -2.65
C GLU A 45 -3.17 -5.44 -2.97
N LEU A 46 -2.36 -5.18 -4.00
CA LEU A 46 -2.09 -3.83 -4.49
C LEU A 46 -3.39 -3.11 -4.90
N VAL A 47 -4.23 -3.76 -5.71
CA VAL A 47 -5.52 -3.17 -6.14
C VAL A 47 -6.43 -2.90 -4.95
N ALA A 48 -6.49 -3.81 -3.96
CA ALA A 48 -7.29 -3.60 -2.76
C ALA A 48 -6.79 -2.40 -1.94
N ILE A 49 -5.47 -2.27 -1.76
CA ILE A 49 -4.86 -1.13 -1.07
C ILE A 49 -5.14 0.17 -1.83
N CYS A 50 -4.99 0.18 -3.16
CA CYS A 50 -5.26 1.37 -3.97
C CYS A 50 -6.72 1.82 -3.83
N LYS A 51 -7.68 0.88 -3.80
CA LYS A 51 -9.09 1.22 -3.56
C LYS A 51 -9.32 1.86 -2.19
N VAL A 52 -8.69 1.35 -1.14
CA VAL A 52 -8.83 1.90 0.22
C VAL A 52 -8.16 3.28 0.33
N LEU A 53 -7.02 3.44 -0.34
CA LEU A 53 -6.26 4.68 -0.36
C LEU A 53 -6.73 5.63 -1.46
N HIS A 54 -7.78 5.31 -2.23
CA HIS A 54 -8.23 6.12 -3.36
C HIS A 54 -7.07 6.56 -4.26
N LEU A 55 -6.17 5.63 -4.58
CA LEU A 55 -5.03 5.85 -5.47
C LEU A 55 -5.38 5.39 -6.89
N GLU A 56 -4.92 6.18 -7.84
CA GLU A 56 -5.01 5.92 -9.27
C GLU A 56 -3.62 5.59 -9.84
N VAL A 57 -3.57 5.15 -11.11
CA VAL A 57 -2.29 4.77 -11.75
C VAL A 57 -1.32 5.95 -11.81
N GLU A 58 -1.84 7.17 -11.95
CA GLU A 58 -1.07 8.41 -12.05
C GLU A 58 -0.25 8.70 -10.79
N ASP A 59 -0.73 8.30 -9.61
CA ASP A 59 0.00 8.45 -8.33
C ASP A 59 1.33 7.69 -8.32
N PHE A 60 1.45 6.64 -9.15
CA PHE A 60 2.68 5.85 -9.27
C PHE A 60 3.63 6.40 -10.34
N LEU A 61 3.16 7.24 -11.26
CA LEU A 61 3.97 7.85 -12.32
C LEU A 61 4.73 9.08 -11.81
N ALA A 62 4.19 9.78 -10.80
CA ALA A 62 4.81 10.97 -10.21
C ALA A 62 6.18 10.71 -9.56
N VAL A 63 6.52 9.44 -9.28
CA VAL A 63 7.73 9.04 -8.54
C VAL A 63 8.85 8.54 -9.48
N SER A 64 8.67 8.64 -10.81
CA SER A 64 9.65 8.20 -11.81
C SER A 64 10.68 9.26 -12.26
N HIS A 65 10.89 10.34 -11.50
CA HIS A 65 11.91 11.37 -11.79
C HIS A 65 13.08 11.34 -10.81
#